data_AF-V7HNJ7-F1
#
_entry.id   AF-V7HNJ7-F1
#
_cell.length_a   1.000
_cell.length_b   1.000
_cell.length_c   1.000
_cell.angle_alpha   90.00
_cell.angle_beta   90.00
_cell.angle_gamma   90.00
#
_symmetry.space_group_name_H-M   'P 1'
#
loop_
_entity.id
_entity.type
_entity.pdbx_description
1 polymer ?
#
loop_
_entity_poly.entity_id
_entity_poly.type
_entity_poly.pdbx_seq_one_letter_code
_entity_poly.pdbx_strand_id
1 'polypeptide(L)'
;MLFPLVSPSLEECTTAISEALQDDHGRIYLDANVLIHCYEMSSRASETLLRTLERYGNRVGVPIWAARETWDYITKRTNKRPLYALSERMRTDFTRFRTETTRYIDNSALGGSSKENYQKEVVEAFGEALTLIQRVAQHEPKIDETTGRLLPFIDERRVPSRLTAIIEEVSRTAAARIAHRVPPGFADAPPPSVEEENHTIKSKGKIVNPHGDIIIWFEILEDCLRHQAEHLVIVTRDTRKEDWVYSPKKVRDDKGRLQDNRTGITLALPLLVYEAQQACPSLKSVHIISVEMLAAIWTMQRFDVSDLAAALQADEEEPAPDDNAQDSGSARGDESDAAYTAEFGSADMTYEPDPDDDLDQLIVDLSIDGWKAQNQAVRRLEPQLGSLNRAQRIQVGRELVSAANTGAVEPAEVLDRVLSNKGLGRPLRSDLLIGALAETYIAETGEPKKPIATRGIAASLYQSQGDEEVADAYDAVLSRLRALRREYLALPHEDPREIKLDIALQMGELVNVSVGEFFLLEQDAPPARALQRSGNDVTMSIAELVDLLAEEFVVPASALVTDLSATTSISVPEHLGFVAWGPQTGMYLR
;
A
#
# COMPACT_ATOMS: atom_id res chain seq x y z
N MET A 1 9.11 22.86 22.27
CA MET A 1 7.66 23.13 22.25
C MET A 1 6.97 21.80 22.52
N LEU A 2 6.23 21.62 23.63
CA LEU A 2 5.71 20.31 24.07
C LEU A 2 4.51 19.80 23.26
N PHE A 3 3.87 20.66 22.47
CA PHE A 3 2.74 20.31 21.62
C PHE A 3 2.91 21.02 20.27
N PRO A 4 2.97 20.31 19.14
CA PRO A 4 2.77 20.96 17.86
C PRO A 4 1.32 21.47 17.84
N LEU A 5 1.17 22.80 17.81
CA LEU A 5 -0.10 23.50 17.57
C LEU A 5 -0.62 23.29 16.13
N VAL A 6 0.09 22.49 15.35
CA VAL A 6 -0.10 22.35 13.91
C VAL A 6 -0.24 20.86 13.63
N SER A 7 -1.42 20.48 13.18
CA SER A 7 -1.64 19.15 12.64
C SER A 7 -0.82 19.00 11.35
N PRO A 8 0.12 18.04 11.27
CA PRO A 8 0.91 17.87 10.06
C PRO A 8 0.03 17.41 8.89
N SER A 9 0.47 17.67 7.66
CA SER A 9 -0.07 16.98 6.49
C SER A 9 0.50 15.57 6.38
N LEU A 10 -0.12 14.72 5.56
CA LEU A 10 0.43 13.40 5.28
C LEU A 10 1.80 13.50 4.60
N GLU A 11 1.93 14.42 3.64
CA GLU A 11 3.19 14.69 2.94
C GLU A 11 4.31 15.11 3.92
N GLU A 12 4.04 16.01 4.86
CA GLU A 12 5.02 16.42 5.88
C GLU A 12 5.45 15.23 6.76
N CYS A 13 4.50 14.40 7.18
CA CYS A 13 4.79 13.20 7.98
C CYS A 13 5.61 12.18 7.21
N THR A 14 5.16 11.80 6.01
CA THR A 14 5.81 10.79 5.17
C THR A 14 7.19 11.24 4.73
N THR A 15 7.37 12.53 4.40
CA THR A 15 8.67 13.11 4.08
C THR A 15 9.63 13.03 5.28
N ALA A 16 9.20 13.48 6.46
CA ALA A 16 10.05 13.44 7.66
C ALA A 16 10.44 12.00 8.05
N ILE A 17 9.53 11.03 7.91
CA ILE A 17 9.83 9.61 8.17
C ILE A 17 10.75 9.06 7.08
N SER A 18 10.53 9.40 5.81
CA SER A 18 11.37 9.00 4.67
C SER A 18 12.81 9.48 4.86
N GLU A 19 13.00 10.74 5.25
CA GLU A 19 14.30 11.31 5.61
C GLU A 19 14.95 10.54 6.77
N ALA A 20 14.21 10.29 7.85
CA ALA A 20 14.70 9.50 8.99
C ALA A 20 15.09 8.05 8.64
N LEU A 21 14.38 7.43 7.69
CA LEU A 21 14.69 6.09 7.18
C LEU A 21 15.93 6.10 6.26
N GLN A 22 16.18 7.20 5.55
CA GLN A 22 17.33 7.33 4.66
C GLN A 22 18.61 7.80 5.36
N ASP A 23 18.49 8.49 6.50
CA ASP A 23 19.63 9.00 7.25
C ASP A 23 20.51 7.88 7.84
N ASP A 24 21.83 7.99 7.67
CA ASP A 24 22.81 7.00 8.16
C ASP A 24 22.84 6.87 9.69
N HIS A 25 22.42 7.91 10.41
CA HIS A 25 22.25 7.92 11.86
C HIS A 25 20.82 7.57 12.31
N GLY A 26 19.97 7.11 11.38
CA GLY A 26 18.66 6.54 11.67
C GLY A 26 18.72 5.14 12.25
N ARG A 27 17.82 4.83 13.19
CA ARG A 27 17.63 3.50 13.77
C ARG A 27 16.18 3.07 13.64
N ILE A 28 15.95 1.86 13.16
CA ILE A 28 14.63 1.28 12.92
C ILE A 28 14.44 0.10 13.87
N TYR A 29 13.39 0.10 14.68
CA TYR A 29 13.11 -0.99 15.61
C TYR A 29 11.77 -1.65 15.32
N LEU A 30 11.75 -2.97 15.38
CA LEU A 30 10.55 -3.78 15.11
C LEU A 30 9.91 -4.24 16.41
N ASP A 31 8.63 -3.95 16.58
CA ASP A 31 7.80 -4.49 17.64
C ASP A 31 7.48 -5.98 17.40
N ALA A 32 7.16 -6.72 18.46
CA ALA A 32 6.82 -8.13 18.41
C ALA A 32 5.61 -8.39 17.50
N ASN A 33 4.63 -7.48 17.49
CA ASN A 33 3.44 -7.65 16.66
C ASN A 33 3.74 -7.61 15.15
N VAL A 34 4.78 -6.89 14.71
CA VAL A 34 5.24 -6.88 13.31
C VAL A 34 5.86 -8.22 12.96
N LEU A 35 6.73 -8.73 13.84
CA LEU A 35 7.38 -10.03 13.66
C LEU A 35 6.37 -11.18 13.66
N ILE A 36 5.38 -11.12 14.56
CA ILE A 36 4.28 -12.09 14.64
C ILE A 36 3.44 -12.05 13.36
N HIS A 37 3.21 -10.87 12.79
CA HIS A 37 2.40 -10.71 11.59
C HIS A 37 2.99 -11.41 10.35
N CYS A 38 4.30 -11.64 10.31
CA CYS A 38 4.94 -12.47 9.29
C CYS A 38 4.32 -13.88 9.19
N TYR A 39 3.77 -14.40 10.29
CA TYR A 39 3.07 -15.70 10.33
C TYR A 39 1.56 -15.63 10.03
N GLU A 40 1.05 -14.44 9.75
CA GLU A 40 -0.36 -14.18 9.46
C GLU A 40 -0.55 -13.78 7.99
N MET A 41 0.51 -13.25 7.36
CA MET A 41 0.55 -12.90 5.95
C MET A 41 0.98 -14.08 5.04
N SER A 42 0.86 -13.87 3.73
CA SER A 42 1.43 -14.78 2.74
C SER A 42 2.97 -14.82 2.82
N SER A 43 3.58 -15.93 2.40
CA SER A 43 5.05 -16.07 2.43
C SER A 43 5.74 -15.02 1.55
N ARG A 44 5.13 -14.65 0.41
CA ARG A 44 5.64 -13.59 -0.47
C ARG A 44 5.62 -12.23 0.23
N ALA A 45 4.52 -11.89 0.88
CA ALA A 45 4.38 -10.62 1.57
C ALA A 45 5.34 -10.50 2.77
N SER A 46 5.49 -11.59 3.55
CA SER A 46 6.45 -11.66 4.65
C SER A 46 7.90 -11.56 4.14
N GLU A 47 8.25 -12.26 3.06
CA GLU A 47 9.58 -12.16 2.46
C GLU A 47 9.85 -10.74 1.96
N THR A 48 8.88 -10.10 1.32
CA THR A 48 9.00 -8.70 0.86
C THR A 48 9.25 -7.74 2.02
N LEU A 49 8.56 -7.88 3.15
CA LEU A 49 8.83 -7.10 4.36
C LEU A 49 10.27 -7.29 4.86
N LEU A 50 10.71 -8.52 5.05
CA LEU A 50 12.03 -8.84 5.60
C LEU A 50 13.16 -8.42 4.65
N ARG A 51 13.04 -8.74 3.35
CA ARG A 51 14.01 -8.35 2.32
C ARG A 51 14.16 -6.84 2.19
N THR A 52 13.06 -6.09 2.34
CA THR A 52 13.11 -4.62 2.28
C THR A 52 13.79 -4.05 3.53
N LEU A 53 13.49 -4.59 4.73
CA LEU A 53 14.19 -4.22 5.96
C LEU A 53 15.70 -4.54 5.91
N GLU A 54 16.09 -5.64 5.27
CA GLU A 54 17.50 -6.01 5.10
C GLU A 54 18.32 -4.95 4.35
N ARG A 55 17.69 -4.17 3.46
CA ARG A 55 18.36 -3.06 2.74
C ARG A 55 18.82 -1.92 3.65
N TYR A 56 18.26 -1.80 4.85
CA TYR A 56 18.71 -0.84 5.87
C TYR A 56 19.87 -1.40 6.72
N GLY A 57 20.30 -2.63 6.48
CA GLY A 57 21.48 -3.24 7.08
C GLY A 57 21.44 -3.28 8.61
N ASN A 58 22.52 -2.80 9.23
CA ASN A 58 22.70 -2.78 10.68
C ASN A 58 21.82 -1.75 11.40
N ARG A 59 21.12 -0.86 10.69
CA ARG A 59 20.22 0.16 11.26
C ARG A 59 18.90 -0.42 11.78
N VAL A 60 18.55 -1.63 11.34
CA VAL A 60 17.39 -2.37 11.84
C VAL A 60 17.77 -3.15 13.09
N GLY A 61 17.07 -2.89 14.19
CA GLY A 61 17.20 -3.57 15.46
C GLY A 61 15.92 -4.32 15.85
N VAL A 62 16.09 -5.49 16.45
CA VAL A 62 15.01 -6.22 17.12
C VAL A 62 15.30 -6.25 18.62
N PRO A 63 14.50 -5.56 19.46
CA PRO A 63 14.61 -5.66 20.92
C PRO A 63 14.54 -7.13 21.37
N ILE A 64 15.37 -7.54 22.33
CA ILE A 64 15.41 -8.96 22.76
C ILE A 64 14.06 -9.35 23.34
N TRP A 65 13.36 -8.42 23.99
CA TRP A 65 12.05 -8.69 24.51
C TRP A 65 11.01 -8.95 23.40
N ALA A 66 11.05 -8.19 22.30
CA ALA A 66 10.20 -8.43 21.14
C ALA A 66 10.49 -9.80 20.48
N ALA A 67 11.78 -10.17 20.40
CA ALA A 67 12.19 -11.50 19.94
C ALA A 67 11.66 -12.62 20.84
N ARG A 68 11.72 -12.44 22.17
CA ARG A 68 11.14 -13.38 23.14
C ARG A 68 9.64 -13.53 22.96
N GLU A 69 8.90 -12.43 22.80
CA GLU A 69 7.45 -12.48 22.60
C GLU A 69 7.07 -13.20 21.31
N THR A 70 7.85 -12.98 20.25
CA THR A 70 7.72 -13.70 18.99
C THR A 70 7.97 -15.21 19.17
N TRP A 71 9.01 -15.58 19.91
CA TRP A 71 9.30 -16.98 20.25
C TRP A 71 8.19 -17.64 21.07
N ASP A 72 7.69 -16.94 22.09
CA ASP A 72 6.56 -17.39 22.91
C ASP A 72 5.29 -17.57 22.07
N TYR A 73 5.06 -16.70 21.09
CA TYR A 73 3.95 -16.86 20.15
C TYR A 73 4.10 -18.13 19.31
N ILE A 74 5.27 -18.37 18.72
CA ILE A 74 5.54 -19.55 17.86
C ILE A 74 5.37 -20.85 18.66
N THR A 75 5.99 -20.93 19.83
CA THR A 75 5.99 -22.17 20.65
C THR A 75 4.62 -22.52 21.24
N LYS A 76 3.77 -21.52 21.49
CA LYS A 76 2.41 -21.72 22.03
C LYS A 76 1.35 -21.87 20.94
N ARG A 77 1.68 -21.57 19.67
CA ARG A 77 0.73 -21.65 18.56
C ARG A 77 0.52 -23.11 18.16
N THR A 78 -0.73 -23.56 18.23
CA THR A 78 -1.19 -24.73 17.47
C THR A 78 -1.41 -24.29 16.02
N ASN A 79 -0.96 -25.09 15.04
CA ASN A 79 -1.21 -24.84 13.61
C ASN A 79 -2.71 -24.59 13.38
N LYS A 80 -3.08 -23.31 13.26
CA LYS A 80 -4.45 -22.91 12.95
C LYS A 80 -4.52 -22.73 11.46
N ARG A 81 -5.52 -23.35 10.83
CA ARG A 81 -5.96 -23.03 9.47
C ARG A 81 -6.87 -21.80 9.59
N PRO A 82 -6.37 -20.57 9.38
CA PRO A 82 -7.12 -19.35 9.72
C PRO A 82 -8.45 -19.26 8.97
N LEU A 83 -8.48 -19.76 7.73
CA LEU A 83 -9.65 -19.70 6.85
C LEU A 83 -10.64 -20.85 7.05
N TYR A 84 -10.29 -21.89 7.84
CA TYR A 84 -11.15 -23.06 7.99
C TYR A 84 -12.50 -22.71 8.62
N ALA A 85 -12.51 -21.92 9.70
CA ALA A 85 -13.75 -21.51 10.36
C ALA A 85 -14.64 -20.64 9.44
N LEU A 86 -14.03 -19.77 8.64
CA LEU A 86 -14.74 -18.96 7.64
C LEU A 86 -15.36 -19.84 6.55
N SER A 87 -14.61 -20.83 6.04
CA SER A 87 -15.11 -21.78 5.03
C SER A 87 -16.30 -22.60 5.53
N GLU A 88 -16.28 -23.02 6.80
CA GLU A 88 -17.36 -23.76 7.41
C GLU A 88 -18.61 -22.90 7.62
N ARG A 89 -18.42 -21.61 7.92
CA ARG A 89 -19.51 -20.63 7.99
C ARG A 89 -20.17 -20.43 6.63
N MET A 90 -19.39 -20.15 5.58
CA MET A 90 -19.90 -19.99 4.20
C MET A 90 -20.65 -21.24 3.73
N ARG A 91 -20.13 -22.44 4.01
CA ARG A 91 -20.82 -23.71 3.72
C ARG A 91 -22.19 -23.81 4.39
N THR A 92 -22.26 -23.39 5.65
CA THR A 92 -23.51 -23.38 6.42
C THR A 92 -24.49 -22.36 5.83
N ASP A 93 -24.01 -21.16 5.48
CA ASP A 93 -24.83 -20.08 4.93
C ASP A 93 -25.38 -20.43 3.54
N PHE A 94 -24.58 -21.00 2.64
CA PHE A 94 -25.07 -21.50 1.35
C PHE A 94 -26.12 -22.61 1.51
N THR A 95 -25.91 -23.53 2.46
CA THR A 95 -26.90 -24.59 2.75
C THR A 95 -28.21 -24.00 3.27
N ARG A 96 -28.12 -22.99 4.13
CA ARG A 96 -29.28 -22.27 4.66
C ARG A 96 -30.02 -21.51 3.56
N PHE A 97 -29.30 -20.73 2.75
CA PHE A 97 -29.86 -19.98 1.62
C PHE A 97 -30.62 -20.90 0.66
N ARG A 98 -30.03 -22.05 0.30
CA ARG A 98 -30.70 -23.07 -0.54
C ARG A 98 -31.99 -23.60 0.09
N THR A 99 -31.99 -23.81 1.40
CA THR A 99 -33.16 -24.31 2.14
C THR A 99 -34.27 -23.28 2.18
N GLU A 100 -33.92 -22.01 2.43
CA GLU A 100 -34.89 -20.91 2.49
C GLU A 100 -35.46 -20.57 1.10
N THR A 101 -34.62 -20.48 0.06
CA THR A 101 -35.08 -20.22 -1.32
C THR A 101 -36.10 -21.25 -1.81
N THR A 102 -35.98 -22.52 -1.39
CA THR A 102 -36.97 -23.56 -1.71
C THR A 102 -38.38 -23.23 -1.20
N ARG A 103 -38.49 -22.42 -0.13
CA ARG A 103 -39.77 -21.98 0.45
C ARG A 103 -40.40 -20.81 -0.31
N TYR A 104 -39.58 -19.92 -0.88
CA TYR A 104 -40.04 -18.66 -1.44
C TYR A 104 -40.10 -18.65 -2.98
N ILE A 105 -39.39 -19.56 -3.65
CA ILE A 105 -39.33 -19.60 -5.12
C ILE A 105 -40.36 -20.59 -5.68
N ASP A 106 -41.19 -20.08 -6.58
CA ASP A 106 -42.09 -20.83 -7.44
C ASP A 106 -41.77 -20.56 -8.93
N ASN A 107 -42.47 -21.26 -9.83
CA ASN A 107 -42.23 -21.11 -11.27
C ASN A 107 -42.64 -19.73 -11.82
N SER A 108 -43.40 -18.92 -11.07
CA SER A 108 -43.80 -17.57 -11.48
C SER A 108 -42.70 -16.55 -11.26
N ALA A 109 -41.84 -16.76 -10.25
CA ALA A 109 -40.70 -15.91 -9.93
C ALA A 109 -39.48 -16.09 -10.85
N LEU A 110 -39.44 -17.15 -11.65
CA LEU A 110 -38.22 -17.61 -12.36
C LEU A 110 -38.16 -17.29 -13.85
N GLY A 111 -39.04 -16.42 -14.37
CA GLY A 111 -38.90 -15.84 -15.73
C GLY A 111 -38.76 -16.84 -16.88
N GLY A 112 -39.25 -18.09 -16.72
CA GLY A 112 -39.17 -19.14 -17.74
C GLY A 112 -38.34 -20.38 -17.35
N SER A 113 -37.57 -20.35 -16.26
CA SER A 113 -36.88 -21.52 -15.72
C SER A 113 -37.78 -22.31 -14.76
N SER A 114 -37.71 -23.64 -14.77
CA SER A 114 -38.39 -24.44 -13.76
C SER A 114 -37.69 -24.32 -12.40
N LYS A 115 -38.44 -24.46 -11.32
CA LYS A 115 -37.89 -24.55 -9.96
C LYS A 115 -36.80 -25.62 -9.85
N GLU A 116 -36.97 -26.77 -10.50
CA GLU A 116 -35.94 -27.83 -10.49
C GLU A 116 -34.65 -27.38 -11.18
N ASN A 117 -34.74 -26.68 -12.32
CA ASN A 117 -33.56 -26.20 -13.04
C ASN A 117 -32.82 -25.12 -12.24
N TYR A 118 -33.55 -24.14 -11.69
CA TYR A 118 -32.96 -23.12 -10.83
C TYR A 118 -32.26 -23.73 -9.60
N GLN A 119 -32.90 -24.68 -8.92
CA GLN A 119 -32.28 -25.37 -7.79
C GLN A 119 -31.01 -26.12 -8.18
N LYS A 120 -31.00 -26.71 -9.38
CA LYS A 120 -29.82 -27.40 -9.90
C LYS A 120 -28.68 -26.43 -10.18
N GLU A 121 -28.96 -25.30 -10.85
CA GLU A 121 -27.98 -24.24 -11.14
C GLU A 121 -27.38 -23.66 -9.85
N VAL A 122 -28.20 -23.38 -8.84
CA VAL A 122 -27.73 -22.89 -7.53
C VAL A 122 -26.84 -23.94 -6.84
N VAL A 123 -27.19 -25.23 -6.91
CA VAL A 123 -26.37 -26.30 -6.34
C VAL A 123 -25.03 -26.43 -7.05
N GLU A 124 -25.01 -26.33 -8.39
CA GLU A 124 -23.79 -26.37 -9.18
C GLU A 124 -22.90 -25.17 -8.87
N ALA A 125 -23.43 -23.95 -8.90
CA ALA A 125 -22.70 -22.73 -8.59
C ALA A 125 -22.12 -22.73 -7.16
N PHE A 126 -22.91 -23.12 -6.16
CA PHE A 126 -22.43 -23.25 -4.78
C PHE A 126 -21.41 -24.38 -4.62
N GLY A 127 -21.57 -25.48 -5.36
CA GLY A 127 -20.61 -26.58 -5.37
C GLY A 127 -19.24 -26.15 -5.89
N GLU A 128 -19.22 -25.39 -6.98
CA GLU A 128 -18.00 -24.81 -7.56
C GLU A 128 -17.35 -23.81 -6.59
N ALA A 129 -18.13 -22.87 -6.06
CA ALA A 129 -17.65 -21.89 -5.09
C ALA A 129 -17.07 -22.55 -3.84
N LEU A 130 -17.76 -23.54 -3.26
CA LEU A 130 -17.27 -24.29 -2.10
C LEU A 130 -15.99 -25.08 -2.39
N THR A 131 -15.85 -25.61 -3.60
CA THR A 131 -14.62 -26.31 -4.01
C THR A 131 -13.42 -25.36 -4.01
N LEU A 132 -13.59 -24.16 -4.56
CA LEU A 132 -12.55 -23.12 -4.55
C LEU A 132 -12.23 -22.66 -3.12
N ILE A 133 -13.24 -22.38 -2.31
CA ILE A 133 -13.08 -21.97 -0.91
C ILE A 133 -12.34 -23.06 -0.11
N GLN A 134 -12.73 -24.33 -0.26
CA GLN A 134 -12.10 -25.44 0.46
C GLN A 134 -10.63 -25.62 0.07
N ARG A 135 -10.28 -25.40 -1.21
CA ARG A 135 -8.89 -25.47 -1.66
C ARG A 135 -7.99 -24.49 -0.92
N VAL A 136 -8.48 -23.28 -0.66
CA VAL A 136 -7.74 -22.26 0.10
C VAL A 136 -7.87 -22.50 1.62
N ALA A 137 -9.02 -22.95 2.11
CA ALA A 137 -9.23 -23.23 3.53
C ALA A 137 -8.42 -24.42 4.08
N GLN A 138 -8.06 -25.35 3.20
CA GLN A 138 -7.14 -26.45 3.50
C GLN A 138 -5.67 -26.04 3.43
N HIS A 139 -5.36 -24.84 2.93
CA HIS A 139 -4.00 -24.32 2.94
C HIS A 139 -3.51 -24.15 4.37
N GLU A 140 -2.43 -24.87 4.70
CA GLU A 140 -1.72 -24.66 5.95
C GLU A 140 -0.68 -23.57 5.70
N PRO A 141 -0.69 -22.48 6.49
CA PRO A 141 0.38 -21.49 6.43
C PRO A 141 1.72 -22.20 6.58
N LYS A 142 2.68 -21.84 5.75
CA LYS A 142 4.00 -22.47 5.72
C LYS A 142 4.87 -21.99 6.88
N ILE A 143 4.43 -22.30 8.10
CA ILE A 143 5.03 -21.81 9.35
C ILE A 143 6.50 -22.17 9.42
N ASP A 144 6.88 -23.38 9.02
CA ASP A 144 8.30 -23.81 9.04
C ASP A 144 9.17 -22.99 8.08
N GLU A 145 8.66 -22.61 6.91
CA GLU A 145 9.37 -21.73 5.97
C GLU A 145 9.50 -20.32 6.56
N THR A 146 8.40 -19.76 7.10
CA THR A 146 8.42 -18.45 7.77
C THR A 146 9.37 -18.44 8.97
N THR A 147 9.36 -19.49 9.81
CA THR A 147 10.26 -19.63 10.95
C THR A 147 11.71 -19.77 10.50
N GLY A 148 11.97 -20.58 9.47
CA GLY A 148 13.30 -20.76 8.90
C GLY A 148 13.88 -19.46 8.32
N ARG A 149 13.02 -18.53 7.90
CA ARG A 149 13.41 -17.20 7.41
C ARG A 149 13.51 -16.14 8.50
N LEU A 150 12.53 -16.07 9.39
CA LEU A 150 12.38 -15.00 10.38
C LEU A 150 13.34 -15.14 11.57
N LEU A 151 13.61 -16.36 12.05
CA LEU A 151 14.50 -16.54 13.21
C LEU A 151 15.94 -16.12 12.90
N PRO A 152 16.56 -16.47 11.76
CA PRO A 152 17.86 -15.94 11.39
C PRO A 152 17.86 -14.41 11.27
N PHE A 153 16.81 -13.83 10.68
CA PHE A 153 16.66 -12.38 10.58
C PHE A 153 16.64 -11.70 11.95
N ILE A 154 15.88 -12.25 12.90
CA ILE A 154 15.82 -11.75 14.29
C ILE A 154 17.17 -11.91 14.99
N ASP A 155 17.83 -13.05 14.86
CA ASP A 155 19.10 -13.31 15.55
C ASP A 155 20.22 -12.39 15.06
N GLU A 156 20.28 -12.13 13.76
CA GLU A 156 21.25 -11.20 13.16
C GLU A 156 21.02 -9.74 13.59
N ARG A 157 19.76 -9.34 13.82
CA ARG A 157 19.36 -7.95 14.12
C ARG A 157 19.04 -7.71 15.59
N ARG A 158 19.26 -8.69 16.47
CA ARG A 158 18.94 -8.54 17.89
C ARG A 158 19.77 -7.41 18.50
N VAL A 159 19.10 -6.55 19.26
CA VAL A 159 19.76 -5.46 19.98
C VAL A 159 20.54 -6.02 21.18
N PRO A 160 21.83 -5.65 21.37
CA PRO A 160 22.53 -6.01 22.59
C PRO A 160 21.88 -5.32 23.80
N SER A 161 21.38 -6.12 24.74
CA SER A 161 20.55 -5.64 25.86
C SER A 161 21.12 -6.01 27.21
N ARG A 162 21.06 -5.06 28.16
CA ARG A 162 21.38 -5.29 29.57
C ARG A 162 20.12 -5.63 30.36
N LEU A 163 19.43 -6.70 29.96
CA LEU A 163 18.12 -7.08 30.49
C LEU A 163 18.03 -7.05 32.02
N THR A 164 19.06 -7.47 32.76
CA THR A 164 19.05 -7.41 34.22
C THR A 164 18.88 -5.99 34.75
N ALA A 165 19.67 -5.04 34.24
CA ALA A 165 19.58 -3.64 34.65
C ALA A 165 18.24 -3.01 34.23
N ILE A 166 17.76 -3.36 33.03
CA ILE A 166 16.46 -2.91 32.52
C ILE A 166 15.32 -3.44 33.42
N ILE A 167 15.35 -4.72 33.81
CA ILE A 167 14.34 -5.32 34.69
C ILE A 167 14.35 -4.68 36.09
N GLU A 168 15.53 -4.35 36.62
CA GLU A 168 15.66 -3.61 37.88
C GLU A 168 15.02 -2.21 37.77
N GLU A 169 15.28 -1.49 36.67
CA GLU A 169 14.69 -0.17 36.40
C GLU A 169 13.17 -0.23 36.24
N VAL A 170 12.68 -1.22 35.50
CA VAL A 170 11.25 -1.47 35.30
C VAL A 170 10.58 -1.78 36.64
N SER A 171 11.19 -2.63 37.47
CA SER A 171 10.67 -2.97 38.80
C SER A 171 10.55 -1.72 39.70
N ARG A 172 11.45 -0.74 39.54
CA ARG A 172 11.43 0.51 40.29
C ARG A 172 10.37 1.50 39.79
N THR A 173 10.16 1.56 38.48
CA THR A 173 9.38 2.65 37.85
C THR A 173 7.98 2.26 37.40
N ALA A 174 7.74 0.97 37.07
CA ALA A 174 6.51 0.54 36.41
C ALA A 174 5.24 0.88 37.19
N ALA A 175 5.25 0.70 38.52
CA ALA A 175 4.10 1.02 39.36
C ALA A 175 3.73 2.52 39.28
N ALA A 176 4.73 3.40 39.32
CA ALA A 176 4.51 4.85 39.17
C ALA A 176 4.06 5.21 37.76
N ARG A 177 4.65 4.60 36.72
CA ARG A 177 4.23 4.83 35.33
C ARG A 177 2.77 4.43 35.12
N ILE A 178 2.34 3.27 35.61
CA ILE A 178 0.95 2.82 35.53
C ILE A 178 0.02 3.76 36.30
N ALA A 179 0.35 4.08 37.55
CA ALA A 179 -0.47 4.94 38.40
C ALA A 179 -0.67 6.36 37.83
N HIS A 180 0.34 6.87 37.12
CA HIS A 180 0.33 8.21 36.53
C HIS A 180 0.08 8.22 35.01
N ARG A 181 -0.24 7.07 34.40
CA ARG A 181 -0.43 6.91 32.95
C ARG A 181 0.73 7.47 32.13
N VAL A 182 1.96 7.21 32.57
CA VAL A 182 3.18 7.60 31.86
C VAL A 182 3.51 6.51 30.82
N PRO A 183 3.56 6.85 29.52
CA PRO A 183 3.87 5.90 28.46
C PRO A 183 5.32 5.41 28.51
N PRO A 184 5.67 4.25 27.92
CA PRO A 184 4.75 3.24 27.40
C PRO A 184 4.33 2.22 28.46
N GLY A 185 3.37 1.35 28.16
CA GLY A 185 3.00 0.17 28.95
C GLY A 185 1.92 0.39 30.02
N PHE A 186 1.40 1.60 30.21
CA PHE A 186 0.30 1.81 31.16
C PHE A 186 -1.04 1.24 30.67
N ALA A 187 -1.21 1.12 29.34
CA ALA A 187 -2.46 0.61 28.75
C ALA A 187 -2.59 -0.92 28.88
N ASP A 188 -1.50 -1.63 29.14
CA ASP A 188 -1.47 -3.08 29.32
C ASP A 188 -1.77 -3.53 30.77
N ALA A 189 -1.82 -2.59 31.71
CA ALA A 189 -2.21 -2.90 33.09
C ALA A 189 -3.72 -3.23 33.15
N PRO A 190 -4.13 -4.32 33.84
CA PRO A 190 -5.54 -4.58 34.04
C PRO A 190 -6.17 -3.39 34.77
N PRO A 191 -7.38 -2.95 34.35
CA PRO A 191 -8.08 -1.91 35.08
C PRO A 191 -8.23 -2.34 36.54
N PRO A 192 -8.14 -1.40 37.50
CA PRO A 192 -8.33 -1.74 38.90
C PRO A 192 -9.74 -2.34 39.06
N SER A 193 -9.81 -3.66 39.25
CA SER A 193 -11.07 -4.34 39.50
C SER A 193 -11.58 -3.89 40.85
N VAL A 194 -12.74 -3.24 40.85
CA VAL A 194 -13.60 -3.16 42.03
C VAL A 194 -13.87 -4.60 42.47
N GLU A 195 -13.66 -4.88 43.75
CA GLU A 195 -13.79 -6.19 44.39
C GLU A 195 -15.00 -6.99 43.86
N GLU A 196 -14.78 -8.02 43.04
CA GLU A 196 -15.79 -9.06 42.80
C GLU A 196 -15.16 -10.44 42.90
N GLU A 197 -15.55 -11.12 43.99
CA GLU A 197 -15.31 -12.52 44.24
C GLU A 197 -15.92 -13.39 43.12
N ASN A 198 -15.16 -14.40 42.68
CA ASN A 198 -15.66 -15.61 41.99
C ASN A 198 -16.12 -15.51 40.52
N HIS A 199 -15.31 -14.94 39.63
CA HIS A 199 -15.30 -15.39 38.24
C HIS A 199 -13.88 -15.71 37.74
N THR A 200 -13.71 -16.92 37.23
CA THR A 200 -12.51 -17.36 36.51
C THR A 200 -12.39 -16.54 35.24
N ILE A 201 -11.70 -15.41 35.33
CA ILE A 201 -11.35 -14.59 34.17
C ILE A 201 -10.43 -15.45 33.29
N LYS A 202 -10.96 -15.99 32.19
CA LYS A 202 -10.15 -16.51 31.07
C LYS A 202 -9.40 -15.35 30.44
N SER A 203 -8.32 -14.94 31.10
CA SER A 203 -7.47 -13.83 30.68
C SER A 203 -6.41 -14.37 29.72
N LYS A 204 -6.55 -14.00 28.43
CA LYS A 204 -5.53 -14.27 27.40
C LYS A 204 -4.25 -13.49 27.74
N GLY A 205 -3.11 -14.19 27.86
CA GLY A 205 -1.74 -13.70 27.60
C GLY A 205 -1.18 -12.54 28.44
N LYS A 206 -1.84 -11.37 28.47
CA LYS A 206 -1.26 -10.10 28.93
C LYS A 206 -1.12 -9.94 30.45
N ILE A 207 -1.89 -10.67 31.26
CA ILE A 207 -1.74 -10.62 32.73
C ILE A 207 -0.38 -11.17 33.20
N VAL A 208 0.29 -11.99 32.38
CA VAL A 208 1.57 -12.62 32.75
C VAL A 208 2.76 -11.68 32.54
N ASN A 209 2.61 -10.60 31.76
CA ASN A 209 3.72 -9.71 31.44
C ASN A 209 3.28 -8.25 31.20
N PRO A 210 2.91 -7.50 32.24
CA PRO A 210 2.40 -6.14 32.10
C PRO A 210 3.47 -5.08 31.79
N HIS A 211 4.75 -5.47 31.64
CA HIS A 211 5.86 -4.53 31.53
C HIS A 211 6.70 -4.71 30.25
N GLY A 212 6.24 -5.55 29.31
CA GLY A 212 6.98 -5.82 28.07
C GLY A 212 7.30 -4.56 27.27
N ASP A 213 6.30 -3.69 27.08
CA ASP A 213 6.45 -2.42 26.37
C ASP A 213 7.52 -1.50 27.01
N ILE A 214 7.60 -1.46 28.35
CA ILE A 214 8.62 -0.66 29.06
C ILE A 214 10.02 -1.24 28.85
N ILE A 215 10.14 -2.58 28.87
CA ILE A 215 11.42 -3.27 28.63
C ILE A 215 11.90 -2.97 27.21
N ILE A 216 11.03 -3.16 26.21
CA ILE A 216 11.31 -2.85 24.80
C ILE A 216 11.79 -1.41 24.65
N TRP A 217 11.08 -0.46 25.26
CA TRP A 217 11.42 0.95 25.21
C TRP A 217 12.83 1.23 25.76
N PHE A 218 13.19 0.68 26.91
CA PHE A 218 14.52 0.87 27.47
C PHE A 218 15.62 0.19 26.66
N GLU A 219 15.37 -0.97 26.03
CA GLU A 219 16.32 -1.59 25.09
C GLU A 219 16.62 -0.67 23.90
N ILE A 220 15.58 -0.07 23.33
CA ILE A 220 15.69 0.89 22.22
C ILE A 220 16.50 2.11 22.63
N LEU A 221 16.20 2.71 23.79
CA LEU A 221 16.92 3.90 24.26
C LEU A 221 18.40 3.62 24.55
N GLU A 222 18.73 2.49 25.18
CA GLU A 222 20.13 2.08 25.40
C GLU A 222 20.89 1.92 24.08
N ASP A 223 20.25 1.37 23.05
CA ASP A 223 20.89 1.12 21.75
C ASP A 223 21.02 2.39 20.91
N CYS A 224 20.02 3.26 20.92
CA CYS A 224 20.10 4.60 20.31
C CYS A 224 21.27 5.41 20.91
N LEU A 225 21.40 5.40 22.24
CA LEU A 225 22.50 6.09 22.92
C LEU A 225 23.86 5.51 22.52
N ARG A 226 23.97 4.18 22.41
CA ARG A 226 25.19 3.49 22.02
C ARG A 226 25.66 3.89 20.61
N HIS A 227 24.71 4.05 19.68
CA HIS A 227 24.99 4.38 18.29
C HIS A 227 24.95 5.89 18.00
N GLN A 228 24.69 6.73 19.00
CA GLN A 228 24.50 8.18 18.83
C GLN A 228 23.46 8.49 17.75
N ALA A 229 22.35 7.74 17.77
CA ALA A 229 21.29 7.88 16.78
C ALA A 229 20.75 9.31 16.76
N GLU A 230 20.49 9.82 15.56
CA GLU A 230 19.82 11.12 15.35
C GLU A 230 18.33 10.94 15.06
N HIS A 231 17.95 9.79 14.49
CA HIS A 231 16.56 9.47 14.18
C HIS A 231 16.15 8.12 14.76
N LEU A 232 15.01 8.07 15.43
CA LEU A 232 14.40 6.85 15.96
C LEU A 232 13.10 6.57 15.22
N VAL A 233 12.99 5.39 14.59
CA VAL A 233 11.76 4.89 13.98
C VAL A 233 11.38 3.57 14.64
N ILE A 234 10.17 3.47 15.17
CA ILE A 234 9.60 2.23 15.71
C ILE A 234 8.45 1.81 14.81
N VAL A 235 8.48 0.56 14.36
CA VAL A 235 7.45 -0.04 13.50
C VAL A 235 6.60 -0.96 14.36
N THR A 236 5.29 -0.72 14.38
CA THR A 236 4.31 -1.52 15.13
C THR A 236 3.06 -1.75 14.30
N ARG A 237 2.28 -2.81 14.60
CA ARG A 237 0.91 -2.96 14.08
C ARG A 237 -0.15 -2.32 14.99
N ASP A 238 0.20 -1.98 16.22
CA ASP A 238 -0.77 -1.51 17.21
C ASP A 238 -0.73 0.01 17.33
N THR A 239 -1.15 0.69 16.26
CA THR A 239 -1.25 2.16 16.23
C THR A 239 -2.48 2.72 16.96
N ARG A 240 -3.28 1.84 17.58
CA ARG A 240 -4.45 2.21 18.38
C ARG A 240 -4.15 2.24 19.89
N LYS A 241 -2.98 1.76 20.31
CA LYS A 241 -2.50 1.87 21.68
C LYS A 241 -2.25 3.33 22.06
N GLU A 242 -3.10 3.83 22.96
CA GLU A 242 -3.06 5.21 23.47
C GLU A 242 -1.78 5.55 24.28
N ASP A 243 -0.92 4.58 24.55
CA ASP A 243 0.31 4.73 25.33
C ASP A 243 1.60 4.71 24.51
N TRP A 244 1.52 4.60 23.18
CA TRP A 244 2.66 4.79 22.27
C TRP A 244 2.45 5.96 21.32
N VAL A 245 1.26 6.04 20.75
CA VAL A 245 0.93 7.01 19.72
C VAL A 245 -0.33 7.79 20.07
N TYR A 246 -0.47 8.96 19.46
CA TYR A 246 -1.75 9.65 19.37
C TYR A 246 -2.12 9.89 17.92
N SER A 247 -3.40 9.73 17.61
CA SER A 247 -3.96 10.10 16.32
C SER A 247 -4.55 11.52 16.45
N PRO A 248 -3.99 12.53 15.75
CA PRO A 248 -4.58 13.86 15.76
C PRO A 248 -5.99 13.81 15.15
N LYS A 249 -6.97 14.51 15.73
CA LYS A 249 -8.35 14.52 15.21
C LYS A 249 -8.45 15.18 13.84
N LYS A 250 -7.61 16.19 13.62
CA LYS A 250 -7.55 16.95 12.37
C LYS A 250 -6.13 16.91 11.81
N VAL A 251 -6.00 16.89 10.49
CA VAL A 251 -4.76 16.93 9.70
C VAL A 251 -4.87 18.00 8.62
N ARG A 252 -3.75 18.46 8.08
CA ARG A 252 -3.77 19.40 6.94
C ARG A 252 -3.85 18.62 5.62
N ASP A 253 -4.68 19.11 4.70
CA ASP A 253 -4.62 18.72 3.28
C ASP A 253 -3.46 19.44 2.58
N ASP A 254 -3.25 19.13 1.30
CA ASP A 254 -2.20 19.73 0.46
C ASP A 254 -2.39 21.24 0.26
N LYS A 255 -3.62 21.73 0.46
CA LYS A 255 -3.99 23.15 0.41
C LYS A 255 -3.85 23.83 1.78
N GLY A 256 -3.34 23.12 2.79
CA GLY A 256 -3.14 23.59 4.17
C GLY A 256 -4.42 23.71 5.00
N ARG A 257 -5.56 23.22 4.52
CA ARG A 257 -6.86 23.25 5.20
C ARG A 257 -6.96 22.10 6.20
N LEU A 258 -7.62 22.35 7.32
CA LEU A 258 -7.82 21.32 8.35
C LEU A 258 -9.01 20.42 7.99
N GLN A 259 -8.73 19.13 7.84
CA GLN A 259 -9.71 18.07 7.62
C GLN A 259 -9.63 17.01 8.73
N ASP A 260 -10.66 16.17 8.85
CA ASP A 260 -10.62 15.04 9.78
C ASP A 260 -9.51 14.05 9.37
N ASN A 261 -8.86 13.43 10.35
CA ASN A 261 -7.78 12.48 10.11
C ASN A 261 -8.29 11.14 9.57
N ARG A 262 -8.61 11.12 8.27
CA ARG A 262 -8.99 9.92 7.52
C ARG A 262 -7.77 9.18 6.93
N THR A 263 -6.63 9.87 6.85
CA THR A 263 -5.34 9.35 6.34
C THR A 263 -4.71 8.31 7.27
N GLY A 264 -5.17 8.23 8.53
CA GLY A 264 -4.63 7.30 9.53
C GLY A 264 -3.29 7.74 10.12
N ILE A 265 -2.93 9.03 10.01
CA ILE A 265 -1.69 9.56 10.57
C ILE A 265 -1.68 9.33 12.08
N THR A 266 -0.56 8.79 12.57
CA THR A 266 -0.25 8.65 13.99
C THR A 266 1.08 9.32 14.30
N LEU A 267 1.16 9.96 15.46
CA LEU A 267 2.35 10.65 15.94
C LEU A 267 2.79 10.05 17.28
N ALA A 268 4.11 10.02 17.51
CA ALA A 268 4.64 9.58 18.79
C ALA A 268 4.14 10.49 19.92
N LEU A 269 3.83 9.91 21.09
CA LEU A 269 3.39 10.69 22.24
C LEU A 269 4.49 11.68 22.68
N PRO A 270 4.16 12.96 22.97
CA PRO A 270 5.15 13.95 23.36
C PRO A 270 6.01 13.57 24.57
N LEU A 271 5.45 12.80 25.52
CA LEU A 271 6.20 12.29 26.68
C LEU A 271 7.27 11.28 26.28
N LEU A 272 6.99 10.40 25.31
CA LEU A 272 7.99 9.46 24.77
C LEU A 272 9.08 10.19 24.01
N VAL A 273 8.70 11.16 23.17
CA VAL A 273 9.67 12.01 22.46
C VAL A 273 10.59 12.72 23.45
N TYR A 274 10.02 13.31 24.51
CA TYR A 274 10.79 13.98 25.54
C TYR A 274 11.72 13.02 26.30
N GLU A 275 11.23 11.86 26.75
CA GLU A 275 12.06 10.86 27.43
C GLU A 275 13.19 10.36 26.53
N ALA A 276 12.92 10.08 25.25
CA ALA A 276 13.93 9.65 24.30
C ALA A 276 15.02 10.70 24.10
N GLN A 277 14.66 11.98 23.96
CA GLN A 277 15.61 13.09 23.82
C GLN A 277 16.42 13.33 25.10
N GLN A 278 15.85 13.09 26.28
CA GLN A 278 16.60 13.15 27.54
C GLN A 278 17.58 11.99 27.67
N ALA A 279 17.16 10.78 27.29
CA ALA A 279 18.02 9.59 27.34
C ALA A 279 19.13 9.62 26.28
N CYS A 280 18.82 10.15 25.09
CA CYS A 280 19.73 10.25 23.96
C CYS A 280 19.68 11.67 23.37
N PRO A 281 20.54 12.60 23.84
CA PRO A 281 20.54 14.00 23.41
C PRO A 281 20.85 14.23 21.92
N SER A 282 21.38 13.23 21.22
CA SER A 282 21.59 13.28 19.76
C SER A 282 20.30 13.13 18.96
N LEU A 283 19.23 12.57 19.54
CA LEU A 283 17.97 12.35 18.83
C LEU A 283 17.30 13.68 18.46
N LYS A 284 17.15 13.88 17.15
CA LYS A 284 16.45 15.00 16.52
C LYS A 284 14.99 14.66 16.26
N SER A 285 14.68 13.42 15.87
CA SER A 285 13.31 12.98 15.62
C SER A 285 13.00 11.58 16.17
N VAL A 286 11.73 11.37 16.50
CA VAL A 286 11.18 10.11 17.02
C VAL A 286 9.85 9.85 16.30
N HIS A 287 9.78 8.73 15.61
CA HIS A 287 8.62 8.29 14.83
C HIS A 287 8.18 6.92 15.32
N ILE A 288 6.88 6.75 15.51
CA ILE A 288 6.25 5.45 15.75
C ILE A 288 5.20 5.28 14.68
N ILE A 289 5.39 4.29 13.80
CA ILE A 289 4.66 4.15 12.54
C ILE A 289 4.04 2.75 12.43
N SER A 290 2.93 2.68 11.70
CA SER A 290 2.35 1.43 11.27
C SER A 290 3.21 0.71 10.22
N VAL A 291 3.02 -0.60 10.07
CA VAL A 291 3.57 -1.35 8.91
C VAL A 291 2.96 -0.83 7.62
N GLU A 292 1.70 -0.38 7.68
CA GLU A 292 0.95 0.26 6.59
C GLU A 292 1.60 1.58 6.15
N MET A 293 1.94 2.47 7.09
CA MET A 293 2.67 3.71 6.79
C MET A 293 4.07 3.42 6.22
N LEU A 294 4.76 2.42 6.77
CA LEU A 294 6.06 2.00 6.26
C LEU A 294 5.97 1.50 4.82
N ALA A 295 4.97 0.68 4.49
CA ALA A 295 4.72 0.21 3.14
C ALA A 295 4.41 1.37 2.17
N ALA A 296 3.60 2.35 2.59
CA ALA A 296 3.32 3.54 1.79
C ALA A 296 4.59 4.35 1.49
N ILE A 297 5.43 4.58 2.50
CA ILE A 297 6.72 5.28 2.32
C ILE A 297 7.65 4.47 1.41
N TRP A 298 7.66 3.15 1.54
CA TRP A 298 8.45 2.29 0.67
C TRP A 298 8.00 2.33 -0.79
N THR A 299 6.70 2.41 -1.05
CA THR A 299 6.16 2.67 -2.39
C THR A 299 6.68 4.00 -2.93
N MET A 300 6.63 5.08 -2.13
CA MET A 300 7.19 6.38 -2.51
C MET A 300 8.72 6.32 -2.76
N GLN A 301 9.42 5.42 -2.07
CA GLN A 301 10.84 5.13 -2.23
C GLN A 301 11.15 4.11 -3.34
N ARG A 302 10.14 3.67 -4.12
CA ARG A 302 10.27 2.72 -5.23
C ARG A 302 10.78 1.34 -4.83
N PHE A 303 10.50 0.91 -3.60
CA PHE A 303 10.66 -0.50 -3.26
C PHE A 303 9.47 -1.29 -3.81
N ASP A 304 9.74 -2.47 -4.35
CA ASP A 304 8.68 -3.39 -4.73
C ASP A 304 8.05 -4.03 -3.48
N VAL A 305 7.00 -3.38 -3.00
CA VAL A 305 6.22 -3.80 -1.83
C VAL A 305 4.80 -4.22 -2.20
N SER A 306 4.55 -4.55 -3.46
CA SER A 306 3.22 -4.90 -3.99
C SER A 306 2.55 -6.05 -3.20
N ASP A 307 3.27 -7.17 -3.01
CA ASP A 307 2.79 -8.31 -2.23
C ASP A 307 2.48 -7.93 -0.76
N LEU A 308 3.28 -7.03 -0.17
CA LEU A 308 3.09 -6.55 1.20
C LEU A 308 1.87 -5.63 1.30
N ALA A 309 1.76 -4.66 0.39
CA ALA A 309 0.64 -3.73 0.30
C ALA A 309 -0.69 -4.48 0.17
N ALA A 310 -0.76 -5.46 -0.75
CA ALA A 310 -1.94 -6.30 -0.94
C ALA A 310 -2.31 -7.08 0.33
N ALA A 311 -1.32 -7.63 1.05
CA ALA A 311 -1.58 -8.37 2.29
C ALA A 311 -2.11 -7.47 3.42
N LEU A 312 -1.60 -6.23 3.54
CA LEU A 312 -2.02 -5.28 4.57
C LEU A 312 -3.41 -4.69 4.32
N GLN A 313 -3.79 -4.53 3.05
CA GLN A 313 -5.11 -4.01 2.66
C GLN A 313 -6.25 -5.05 2.82
N ALA A 314 -5.93 -6.33 2.96
CA ALA A 314 -6.92 -7.41 3.09
C ALA A 314 -7.63 -7.48 4.45
N ASP A 315 -7.05 -6.90 5.51
CA ASP A 315 -7.52 -7.04 6.90
C ASP A 315 -8.76 -6.17 7.24
N GLU A 316 -9.22 -5.28 6.35
CA GLU A 316 -10.07 -4.13 6.73
C GLU A 316 -11.41 -4.03 5.99
N GLU A 317 -12.23 -5.09 6.00
CA GLU A 317 -13.67 -4.95 5.73
C GLU A 317 -14.40 -4.38 6.97
N GLU A 318 -14.78 -3.10 6.94
CA GLU A 318 -15.90 -2.64 7.77
C GLU A 318 -17.20 -3.25 7.23
N PRO A 319 -18.15 -3.65 8.11
CA PRO A 319 -19.45 -4.11 7.65
C PRO A 319 -20.08 -3.00 6.82
N ALA A 320 -20.47 -3.33 5.59
CA ALA A 320 -21.22 -2.42 4.74
C ALA A 320 -22.40 -1.85 5.54
N PRO A 321 -22.67 -0.53 5.49
CA PRO A 321 -23.91 -0.01 6.04
C PRO A 321 -25.10 -0.76 5.42
N ASP A 322 -26.11 -1.09 6.22
CA ASP A 322 -27.31 -1.83 5.81
C ASP A 322 -27.88 -1.25 4.50
N ASP A 323 -27.68 -1.98 3.40
CA ASP A 323 -28.27 -1.68 2.10
C ASP A 323 -29.78 -1.95 2.16
N ASN A 324 -30.53 -0.93 2.60
CA ASN A 324 -31.86 -0.67 2.06
C ASN A 324 -31.76 0.23 0.81
N ALA A 325 -30.76 0.00 -0.03
CA ALA A 325 -30.75 0.51 -1.38
C ALA A 325 -31.73 -0.33 -2.20
N GLN A 326 -32.92 0.24 -2.41
CA GLN A 326 -33.90 -0.28 -3.34
C GLN A 326 -33.24 -0.62 -4.67
N ASP A 327 -33.61 -1.78 -5.19
CA ASP A 327 -33.54 -2.19 -6.58
C ASP A 327 -33.95 -1.01 -7.47
N SER A 328 -32.97 -0.20 -7.84
CA SER A 328 -33.12 0.98 -8.67
C SER A 328 -32.83 0.51 -10.08
N GLY A 329 -33.92 0.42 -10.83
CA GLY A 329 -34.00 -0.24 -12.11
C GLY A 329 -32.95 0.23 -13.11
N SER A 330 -32.74 -0.65 -14.07
CA SER A 330 -32.25 -0.34 -15.41
C SER A 330 -32.79 1.02 -15.90
N ALA A 331 -31.99 2.09 -15.83
CA ALA A 331 -32.35 3.34 -16.46
C ALA A 331 -31.16 4.28 -16.65
N ARG A 332 -30.97 4.65 -17.92
CA ARG A 332 -30.48 5.94 -18.44
C ARG A 332 -28.97 6.15 -18.54
N GLY A 333 -28.45 5.59 -19.62
CA GLY A 333 -27.33 6.15 -20.37
C GLY A 333 -27.49 5.82 -21.85
N ASP A 334 -28.61 6.22 -22.47
CA ASP A 334 -28.84 6.15 -23.93
C ASP A 334 -27.95 7.19 -24.67
N GLU A 335 -26.66 7.27 -24.35
CA GLU A 335 -25.70 7.69 -25.36
C GLU A 335 -25.47 6.46 -26.22
N SER A 336 -26.12 6.42 -27.39
CA SER A 336 -25.91 5.30 -28.30
C SER A 336 -24.41 5.17 -28.58
N ASP A 337 -23.83 3.99 -28.35
CA ASP A 337 -22.39 3.72 -28.60
C ASP A 337 -21.94 4.17 -30.00
N ALA A 338 -22.87 4.20 -30.97
CA ALA A 338 -22.64 4.62 -32.34
C ALA A 338 -22.37 6.13 -32.55
N ALA A 339 -22.69 6.99 -31.57
CA ALA A 339 -22.57 8.45 -31.68
C ALA A 339 -21.55 9.06 -30.70
N TYR A 340 -21.00 8.26 -29.78
CA TYR A 340 -20.02 8.74 -28.82
C TYR A 340 -18.70 9.08 -29.52
N THR A 341 -18.20 10.30 -29.26
CA THR A 341 -16.89 10.77 -29.73
C THR A 341 -16.06 11.12 -28.49
N ALA A 342 -14.89 10.51 -28.38
CA ALA A 342 -13.98 10.79 -27.28
C ALA A 342 -13.35 12.17 -27.52
N GLU A 343 -13.54 13.09 -26.59
CA GLU A 343 -12.96 14.43 -26.62
C GLU A 343 -12.29 14.71 -25.28
N PHE A 344 -11.25 15.54 -25.28
CA PHE A 344 -10.58 15.98 -24.06
C PHE A 344 -10.24 17.47 -24.19
N GLY A 345 -10.69 18.28 -23.23
CA GLY A 345 -10.53 19.72 -23.17
C GLY A 345 -9.79 20.20 -21.92
N SER A 346 -9.50 21.50 -21.82
CA SER A 346 -8.96 22.06 -20.57
C SER A 346 -9.97 22.06 -19.43
N ALA A 347 -11.27 22.11 -19.75
CA ALA A 347 -12.34 22.02 -18.75
C ALA A 347 -12.38 20.66 -18.03
N ASP A 348 -11.90 19.60 -18.69
CA ASP A 348 -11.84 18.25 -18.11
C ASP A 348 -10.70 18.12 -17.06
N MET A 349 -9.82 19.11 -16.94
CA MET A 349 -8.79 19.15 -15.89
C MET A 349 -9.32 19.66 -14.54
N THR A 350 -10.47 20.33 -14.56
CA THR A 350 -11.09 20.93 -13.38
C THR A 350 -12.37 20.20 -13.03
N TYR A 351 -12.48 19.78 -11.77
CA TYR A 351 -13.65 19.13 -11.23
C TYR A 351 -14.14 19.87 -10.00
N GLU A 352 -15.40 20.29 -10.01
CA GLU A 352 -16.06 20.90 -8.86
C GLU A 352 -17.12 19.93 -8.34
N PRO A 353 -16.84 19.19 -7.25
CA PRO A 353 -17.81 18.24 -6.69
C PRO A 353 -19.02 18.97 -6.12
N ASP A 354 -20.22 18.47 -6.41
CA ASP A 354 -21.45 18.85 -5.73
C ASP A 354 -21.50 18.19 -4.35
N PRO A 355 -21.47 18.95 -3.24
CA PRO A 355 -21.50 18.36 -1.91
C PRO A 355 -22.79 17.59 -1.61
N ASP A 356 -23.87 17.81 -2.37
CA ASP A 356 -25.16 17.14 -2.21
C ASP A 356 -25.30 15.88 -3.10
N ASP A 357 -24.31 15.57 -3.97
CA ASP A 357 -24.28 14.34 -4.78
C ASP A 357 -23.44 13.26 -4.07
N ASP A 358 -24.07 12.14 -3.72
CA ASP A 358 -23.42 11.00 -3.05
C ASP A 358 -22.27 10.40 -3.88
N LEU A 359 -22.36 10.43 -5.22
CA LEU A 359 -21.30 9.94 -6.11
C LEU A 359 -20.10 10.89 -6.10
N ASP A 360 -20.34 12.20 -6.04
CA ASP A 360 -19.27 13.19 -5.92
C ASP A 360 -18.54 13.06 -4.60
N GLN A 361 -19.25 12.72 -3.52
CA GLN A 361 -18.60 12.43 -2.24
C GLN A 361 -17.72 11.18 -2.31
N LEU A 362 -18.13 10.13 -3.03
CA LEU A 362 -17.28 8.96 -3.26
C LEU A 362 -16.04 9.30 -4.11
N ILE A 363 -16.18 10.18 -5.11
CA ILE A 363 -15.04 10.67 -5.92
C ILE A 363 -14.09 11.49 -5.05
N VAL A 364 -14.62 12.36 -4.20
CA VAL A 364 -13.81 13.12 -3.22
C VAL A 364 -13.11 12.16 -2.26
N ASP A 365 -13.80 11.16 -1.72
CA ASP A 365 -13.19 10.16 -0.83
C ASP A 365 -12.07 9.36 -1.53
N LEU A 366 -12.18 9.13 -2.84
CA LEU A 366 -11.12 8.51 -3.65
C LEU A 366 -9.89 9.42 -3.84
N SER A 367 -10.09 10.74 -3.83
CA SER A 367 -9.01 11.73 -3.89
C SER A 367 -8.30 11.97 -2.55
N ILE A 368 -8.88 11.50 -1.43
CA ILE A 368 -8.27 11.66 -0.11
C ILE A 368 -7.11 10.66 0.01
N ASP A 369 -5.93 11.17 0.37
CA ASP A 369 -4.79 10.31 0.63
C ASP A 369 -5.08 9.25 1.70
N GLY A 370 -4.66 8.03 1.41
CA GLY A 370 -4.78 6.90 2.31
C GLY A 370 -5.53 5.76 1.65
N TRP A 371 -4.78 4.70 1.36
CA TRP A 371 -5.25 3.53 0.63
C TRP A 371 -6.53 2.88 1.16
N LYS A 372 -6.87 3.10 2.44
CA LYS A 372 -8.08 2.58 3.08
C LYS A 372 -9.31 3.31 2.59
N ALA A 373 -9.29 4.64 2.70
CA ALA A 373 -10.39 5.48 2.24
C ALA A 373 -10.56 5.32 0.73
N GLN A 374 -9.43 5.26 0.00
CA GLN A 374 -9.41 5.05 -1.44
C GLN A 374 -10.01 3.70 -1.85
N ASN A 375 -9.56 2.58 -1.27
CA ASN A 375 -10.13 1.26 -1.57
C ASN A 375 -11.62 1.20 -1.21
N GLN A 376 -12.03 1.73 -0.06
CA GLN A 376 -13.43 1.76 0.34
C GLN A 376 -14.29 2.58 -0.63
N ALA A 377 -13.79 3.74 -1.07
CA ALA A 377 -14.44 4.58 -2.07
C ALA A 377 -14.61 3.82 -3.40
N VAL A 378 -13.54 3.17 -3.88
CA VAL A 378 -13.59 2.35 -5.11
C VAL A 378 -14.61 1.23 -5.00
N ARG A 379 -14.65 0.46 -3.90
CA ARG A 379 -15.63 -0.64 -3.72
C ARG A 379 -17.07 -0.17 -3.79
N ARG A 380 -17.35 1.04 -3.28
CA ARG A 380 -18.69 1.64 -3.31
C ARG A 380 -19.01 2.28 -4.67
N LEU A 381 -18.00 2.76 -5.37
CA LEU A 381 -18.12 3.42 -6.66
C LEU A 381 -18.22 2.42 -7.82
N GLU A 382 -17.50 1.29 -7.78
CA GLU A 382 -17.42 0.30 -8.86
C GLU A 382 -18.81 -0.16 -9.35
N PRO A 383 -19.78 -0.53 -8.48
CA PRO A 383 -21.12 -0.93 -8.92
C PRO A 383 -21.92 0.21 -9.58
N GLN A 384 -21.54 1.46 -9.32
CA GLN A 384 -22.24 2.68 -9.75
C GLN A 384 -21.56 3.38 -10.93
N LEU A 385 -20.47 2.83 -11.48
CA LEU A 385 -19.73 3.44 -12.60
C LEU A 385 -20.62 3.74 -13.81
N GLY A 386 -21.64 2.90 -14.06
CA GLY A 386 -22.57 3.07 -15.17
C GLY A 386 -23.53 4.26 -15.03
N SER A 387 -23.76 4.77 -13.81
CA SER A 387 -24.63 5.93 -13.56
C SER A 387 -23.89 7.26 -13.58
N LEU A 388 -22.55 7.24 -13.62
CA LEU A 388 -21.74 8.45 -13.63
C LEU A 388 -21.90 9.22 -14.95
N ASN A 389 -21.98 10.54 -14.83
CA ASN A 389 -21.90 11.43 -15.98
C ASN A 389 -20.45 11.50 -16.53
N ARG A 390 -20.26 12.06 -17.73
CA ARG A 390 -18.93 12.13 -18.38
C ARG A 390 -17.86 12.79 -17.49
N ALA A 391 -18.17 13.92 -16.84
CA ALA A 391 -17.20 14.64 -16.01
C ALA A 391 -16.79 13.80 -14.80
N GLN A 392 -17.76 13.16 -14.13
CA GLN A 392 -17.52 12.19 -13.07
C GLN A 392 -16.65 11.03 -13.54
N ARG A 393 -16.95 10.41 -14.70
CA ARG A 393 -16.15 9.30 -15.26
C ARG A 393 -14.71 9.68 -15.53
N ILE A 394 -14.47 10.85 -16.13
CA ILE A 394 -13.11 11.36 -16.35
C ILE A 394 -12.41 11.58 -15.01
N GLN A 395 -13.08 12.21 -14.04
CA GLN A 395 -12.48 12.45 -12.73
C GLN A 395 -12.15 11.13 -12.02
N VAL A 396 -13.03 10.14 -12.04
CA VAL A 396 -12.76 8.80 -11.50
C VAL A 396 -11.53 8.19 -12.15
N GLY A 397 -11.38 8.29 -13.48
CA GLY A 397 -10.21 7.79 -14.19
C GLY A 397 -8.91 8.41 -13.68
N ARG A 398 -8.93 9.72 -13.38
CA ARG A 398 -7.79 10.43 -12.78
C ARG A 398 -7.51 9.95 -11.36
N GLU A 399 -8.54 9.90 -10.52
CA GLU A 399 -8.38 9.54 -9.10
C GLU A 399 -7.98 8.08 -8.92
N LEU A 400 -8.37 7.17 -9.81
CA LEU A 400 -7.88 5.79 -9.79
C LEU A 400 -6.35 5.71 -9.99
N VAL A 401 -5.80 6.52 -10.90
CA VAL A 401 -4.35 6.61 -11.14
C VAL A 401 -3.65 7.28 -9.95
N SER A 402 -4.21 8.39 -9.46
CA SER A 402 -3.68 9.10 -8.29
C SER A 402 -3.60 8.18 -7.06
N ALA A 403 -4.71 7.52 -6.72
CA ALA A 403 -4.78 6.60 -5.60
C ALA A 403 -3.81 5.41 -5.77
N ALA A 404 -3.72 4.83 -6.97
CA ALA A 404 -2.76 3.77 -7.26
C ALA A 404 -1.30 4.23 -7.05
N ASN A 405 -0.96 5.44 -7.46
CA ASN A 405 0.36 6.04 -7.24
C ASN A 405 0.68 6.27 -5.76
N THR A 406 -0.35 6.43 -4.92
CA THR A 406 -0.21 6.48 -3.46
C THR A 406 -0.19 5.11 -2.77
N GLY A 407 -0.25 4.01 -3.55
CA GLY A 407 -0.08 2.63 -3.07
C GLY A 407 -1.39 1.86 -2.84
N ALA A 408 -2.55 2.42 -3.17
CA ALA A 408 -3.81 1.69 -3.13
C ALA A 408 -3.87 0.64 -4.26
N VAL A 409 -4.17 -0.61 -3.94
CA VAL A 409 -4.13 -1.71 -4.92
C VAL A 409 -5.42 -1.77 -5.74
N GLU A 410 -6.58 -1.65 -5.09
CA GLU A 410 -7.88 -1.80 -5.75
C GLU A 410 -8.16 -0.78 -6.87
N PRO A 411 -7.74 0.50 -6.75
CA PRO A 411 -7.88 1.44 -7.85
C PRO A 411 -7.24 0.97 -9.16
N ALA A 412 -6.05 0.37 -9.10
CA ALA A 412 -5.38 -0.17 -10.27
C ALA A 412 -6.11 -1.40 -10.83
N GLU A 413 -6.61 -2.28 -9.97
CA GLU A 413 -7.38 -3.47 -10.37
C GLU A 413 -8.71 -3.11 -11.02
N VAL A 414 -9.43 -2.10 -10.49
CA VAL A 414 -10.68 -1.62 -11.07
C VAL A 414 -10.44 -0.97 -12.42
N LEU A 415 -9.39 -0.15 -12.56
CA LEU A 415 -9.03 0.42 -13.86
C LEU A 415 -8.73 -0.68 -14.89
N ASP A 416 -7.91 -1.68 -14.54
CA ASP A 416 -7.63 -2.82 -15.43
C ASP A 416 -8.90 -3.58 -15.82
N ARG A 417 -9.75 -3.91 -14.83
CA ARG A 417 -10.99 -4.65 -15.04
C ARG A 417 -11.94 -3.90 -15.98
N VAL A 418 -12.10 -2.59 -15.80
CA VAL A 418 -12.98 -1.77 -16.64
C VAL A 418 -12.43 -1.64 -18.05
N LEU A 419 -11.13 -1.37 -18.21
CA LEU A 419 -10.51 -1.21 -19.52
C LEU A 419 -10.46 -2.54 -20.30
N SER A 420 -10.28 -3.67 -19.61
CA SER A 420 -10.25 -5.00 -20.21
C SER A 420 -11.64 -5.60 -20.50
N ASN A 421 -12.70 -5.09 -19.87
CA ASN A 421 -14.07 -5.62 -20.04
C ASN A 421 -14.80 -4.99 -21.23
N LYS A 422 -14.75 -5.69 -22.37
CA LYS A 422 -15.48 -5.32 -23.61
C LYS A 422 -17.01 -5.37 -23.50
N GLY A 423 -17.56 -5.91 -22.42
CA GLY A 423 -19.00 -5.89 -22.16
C GLY A 423 -19.50 -4.56 -21.57
N LEU A 424 -18.60 -3.68 -21.12
CA LEU A 424 -18.96 -2.35 -20.64
C LEU A 424 -19.10 -1.37 -21.81
N GLY A 425 -20.02 -0.41 -21.68
CA GLY A 425 -20.31 0.57 -22.72
C GLY A 425 -19.08 1.39 -23.12
N ARG A 426 -18.96 1.69 -24.42
CA ARG A 426 -17.84 2.45 -25.00
C ARG A 426 -17.62 3.81 -24.33
N PRO A 427 -18.65 4.61 -24.00
CA PRO A 427 -18.47 5.89 -23.31
C PRO A 427 -17.78 5.74 -21.95
N LEU A 428 -18.17 4.73 -21.16
CA LEU A 428 -17.61 4.50 -19.83
C LEU A 428 -16.12 4.20 -19.89
N ARG A 429 -15.74 3.24 -20.74
CA ARG A 429 -14.35 2.82 -20.91
C ARG A 429 -13.49 3.98 -21.44
N SER A 430 -14.02 4.74 -22.40
CA SER A 430 -13.32 5.86 -23.04
C SER A 430 -13.11 7.03 -22.08
N ASP A 431 -14.14 7.45 -21.33
CA ASP A 431 -14.04 8.56 -20.38
C ASP A 431 -13.07 8.23 -19.22
N LEU A 432 -13.12 7.01 -18.68
CA LEU A 432 -12.17 6.57 -17.65
C LEU A 432 -10.74 6.53 -18.18
N LEU A 433 -10.54 6.04 -19.42
CA LEU A 433 -9.24 6.03 -20.07
C LEU A 433 -8.70 7.45 -20.30
N ILE A 434 -9.56 8.38 -20.73
CA ILE A 434 -9.20 9.80 -20.87
C ILE A 434 -8.70 10.35 -19.54
N GLY A 435 -9.44 10.10 -18.45
CA GLY A 435 -9.03 10.50 -17.10
C GLY A 435 -7.67 9.92 -16.70
N ALA A 436 -7.49 8.61 -16.88
CA ALA A 436 -6.25 7.93 -16.51
C ALA A 436 -5.04 8.44 -17.32
N LEU A 437 -5.20 8.65 -18.63
CA LEU A 437 -4.17 9.24 -19.49
C LEU A 437 -3.88 10.70 -19.12
N ALA A 438 -4.92 11.49 -18.82
CA ALA A 438 -4.76 12.87 -18.40
C ALA A 438 -3.96 12.96 -17.11
N GLU A 439 -4.32 12.18 -16.09
CA GLU A 439 -3.59 12.18 -14.82
C GLU A 439 -2.15 11.69 -14.98
N THR A 440 -1.91 10.75 -15.88
CA THR A 440 -0.56 10.26 -16.14
C THR A 440 0.29 11.32 -16.85
N TYR A 441 -0.19 11.93 -17.95
CA TYR A 441 0.66 12.69 -18.88
C TYR A 441 0.45 14.20 -18.89
N ILE A 442 -0.63 14.72 -18.30
CA ILE A 442 -1.03 16.13 -18.38
C ILE A 442 -1.06 16.74 -16.98
N ALA A 443 -0.43 17.90 -16.80
CA ALA A 443 -0.50 18.67 -15.56
C ALA A 443 -1.88 19.33 -15.41
N GLU A 444 -2.25 19.73 -14.19
CA GLU A 444 -3.50 20.48 -13.93
C GLU A 444 -3.66 21.74 -14.80
N THR A 445 -2.55 22.33 -15.23
CA THR A 445 -2.52 23.47 -16.16
C THR A 445 -2.95 23.13 -17.59
N GLY A 446 -3.09 21.84 -17.91
CA GLY A 446 -3.33 21.31 -19.25
C GLY A 446 -2.05 21.11 -20.08
N GLU A 447 -0.89 21.43 -19.53
CA GLU A 447 0.40 21.26 -20.20
C GLU A 447 0.93 19.81 -20.06
N PRO A 448 1.69 19.31 -21.05
CA PRO A 448 2.39 18.04 -20.91
C PRO A 448 3.33 18.01 -19.69
N LYS A 449 3.27 16.94 -18.89
CA LYS A 449 4.18 16.70 -17.76
C LYS A 449 5.02 15.44 -17.95
N LYS A 450 6.05 15.29 -17.11
CA LYS A 450 6.73 14.01 -16.91
C LYS A 450 5.70 13.02 -16.36
N PRO A 451 5.55 11.83 -16.99
CA PRO A 451 4.50 10.92 -16.61
C PRO A 451 4.78 10.25 -15.28
N ILE A 452 3.72 9.97 -14.53
CA ILE A 452 3.77 9.28 -13.23
C ILE A 452 2.67 8.24 -13.20
N ALA A 453 3.04 6.96 -13.18
CA ALA A 453 2.12 5.85 -13.01
C ALA A 453 2.84 4.64 -12.41
N THR A 454 2.15 3.86 -11.58
CA THR A 454 2.65 2.55 -11.16
C THR A 454 2.76 1.59 -12.34
N ARG A 455 3.56 0.52 -12.19
CA ARG A 455 3.69 -0.55 -13.21
C ARG A 455 2.34 -1.15 -13.62
N GLY A 456 1.43 -1.33 -12.66
CA GLY A 456 0.08 -1.85 -12.92
C GLY A 456 -0.73 -0.92 -13.81
N ILE A 457 -0.78 0.37 -13.47
CA ILE A 457 -1.46 1.38 -14.28
C ILE A 457 -0.84 1.47 -15.67
N ALA A 458 0.49 1.53 -15.77
CA ALA A 458 1.19 1.56 -17.05
C ALA A 458 0.83 0.32 -17.90
N ALA A 459 0.81 -0.88 -17.32
CA ALA A 459 0.41 -2.09 -18.04
C ALA A 459 -1.04 -1.99 -18.56
N SER A 460 -1.99 -1.56 -17.73
CA SER A 460 -3.40 -1.38 -18.12
C SER A 460 -3.55 -0.39 -19.27
N LEU A 461 -2.87 0.77 -19.19
CA LEU A 461 -2.89 1.81 -20.21
C LEU A 461 -2.31 1.35 -21.55
N TYR A 462 -1.35 0.42 -21.58
CA TYR A 462 -0.80 -0.10 -22.83
C TYR A 462 -1.56 -1.34 -23.33
N GLN A 463 -2.16 -2.13 -22.44
CA GLN A 463 -2.92 -3.33 -22.80
C GLN A 463 -4.18 -2.99 -23.61
N SER A 464 -4.87 -1.89 -23.28
CA SER A 464 -6.09 -1.46 -24.01
C SER A 464 -5.80 -0.79 -25.36
N GLN A 465 -4.53 -0.54 -25.72
CA GLN A 465 -4.20 0.24 -26.92
C GLN A 465 -4.56 -0.43 -28.25
N GLY A 466 -4.72 -1.76 -28.24
CA GLY A 466 -5.13 -2.55 -29.40
C GLY A 466 -6.64 -2.67 -29.55
N ASP A 467 -7.44 -2.05 -28.67
CA ASP A 467 -8.89 -2.04 -28.76
C ASP A 467 -9.37 -0.82 -29.55
N GLU A 468 -9.95 -1.08 -30.73
CA GLU A 468 -10.45 -0.05 -31.65
C GLU A 468 -11.56 0.79 -31.02
N GLU A 469 -12.33 0.26 -30.05
CA GLU A 469 -13.42 1.00 -29.41
C GLU A 469 -12.94 2.20 -28.60
N VAL A 470 -11.73 2.13 -28.02
CA VAL A 470 -11.16 3.17 -27.17
C VAL A 470 -9.99 3.92 -27.85
N ALA A 471 -9.71 3.63 -29.12
CA ALA A 471 -8.63 4.30 -29.88
C ALA A 471 -8.80 5.84 -29.89
N ASP A 472 -10.02 6.32 -30.09
CA ASP A 472 -10.34 7.75 -30.10
C ASP A 472 -10.00 8.42 -28.75
N ALA A 473 -10.11 7.70 -27.63
CA ALA A 473 -9.76 8.22 -26.29
C ALA A 473 -8.25 8.44 -26.14
N TYR A 474 -7.42 7.55 -26.71
CA TYR A 474 -5.97 7.79 -26.78
C TYR A 474 -5.66 9.03 -27.61
N ASP A 475 -6.27 9.14 -28.79
CA ASP A 475 -6.04 10.27 -29.68
C ASP A 475 -6.50 11.60 -29.04
N ALA A 476 -7.61 11.60 -28.30
CA ALA A 476 -8.13 12.78 -27.60
C ALA A 476 -7.11 13.39 -26.64
N VAL A 477 -6.35 12.56 -25.90
CA VAL A 477 -5.35 13.03 -24.92
C VAL A 477 -3.97 13.14 -25.55
N LEU A 478 -3.47 12.08 -26.17
CA LEU A 478 -2.08 11.95 -26.62
C LEU A 478 -1.78 12.78 -27.88
N SER A 479 -2.79 13.26 -28.62
CA SER A 479 -2.58 14.20 -29.73
C SER A 479 -1.87 15.49 -29.28
N ARG A 480 -2.06 15.90 -28.01
CA ARG A 480 -1.37 17.04 -27.39
C ARG A 480 0.12 16.79 -27.19
N LEU A 481 0.54 15.53 -27.08
CA LEU A 481 1.93 15.13 -26.87
C LEU A 481 2.69 14.92 -28.18
N ARG A 482 2.02 14.95 -29.34
CA ARG A 482 2.63 14.62 -30.65
C ARG A 482 3.88 15.44 -30.97
N ALA A 483 3.91 16.73 -30.61
CA ALA A 483 5.06 17.60 -30.83
C ALA A 483 6.26 17.25 -29.93
N LEU A 484 6.01 16.65 -28.76
CA LEU A 484 6.99 16.30 -27.74
C LEU A 484 7.25 14.79 -27.68
N ARG A 485 6.78 14.03 -28.67
CA ARG A 485 6.84 12.56 -28.72
C ARG A 485 8.22 11.97 -28.42
N ARG A 486 9.28 12.67 -28.84
CA ARG A 486 10.68 12.26 -28.65
C ARG A 486 11.20 12.47 -27.23
N GLU A 487 10.51 13.24 -26.42
CA GLU A 487 10.84 13.50 -25.01
C GLU A 487 10.28 12.40 -24.08
N TYR A 488 9.50 11.48 -24.64
CA TYR A 488 9.00 10.28 -23.97
C TYR A 488 9.65 9.05 -24.57
N LEU A 489 9.95 8.05 -23.74
CA LEU A 489 10.52 6.79 -24.19
C LEU A 489 9.52 6.02 -25.08
N ALA A 490 8.27 5.95 -24.64
CA ALA A 490 7.14 5.55 -25.46
C ALA A 490 5.87 6.27 -24.96
N LEU A 491 4.87 6.36 -25.84
CA LEU A 491 3.52 6.73 -25.45
C LEU A 491 2.58 5.55 -25.76
N PRO A 492 1.49 5.37 -24.99
CA PRO A 492 0.46 4.41 -25.32
C PRO A 492 -0.11 4.66 -26.72
N HIS A 493 -0.64 3.62 -27.36
CA HIS A 493 -1.24 3.68 -28.71
C HIS A 493 -0.25 4.05 -29.84
N GLU A 494 1.03 4.17 -29.52
CA GLU A 494 2.10 4.03 -30.50
C GLU A 494 2.45 2.55 -30.62
N ASP A 495 2.87 2.05 -31.78
CA ASP A 495 3.28 0.64 -31.97
C ASP A 495 4.66 0.42 -31.34
N PRO A 496 4.80 -0.03 -30.07
CA PRO A 496 6.09 -0.03 -29.40
C PRO A 496 6.49 -1.49 -29.26
N ARG A 497 6.69 -2.18 -30.40
CA ARG A 497 6.75 -3.65 -30.33
C ARG A 497 7.92 -4.12 -29.48
N GLU A 498 9.04 -3.40 -29.47
CA GLU A 498 10.18 -3.66 -28.59
C GLU A 498 11.04 -2.39 -28.45
N ILE A 499 11.39 -2.01 -27.21
CA ILE A 499 12.35 -0.95 -26.88
C ILE A 499 13.64 -1.65 -26.43
N LYS A 500 14.64 -1.64 -27.30
CA LYS A 500 15.91 -2.33 -27.03
C LYS A 500 16.80 -1.50 -26.10
N LEU A 501 17.14 -2.09 -24.97
CA LEU A 501 18.03 -1.53 -23.95
C LEU A 501 19.45 -2.03 -24.16
N ASP A 502 20.37 -1.10 -24.37
CA ASP A 502 21.81 -1.33 -24.35
C ASP A 502 22.33 -1.08 -22.93
N ILE A 503 22.64 -2.16 -22.19
CA ILE A 503 23.12 -2.09 -20.80
C ILE A 503 24.64 -2.17 -20.79
N ALA A 504 25.29 -1.06 -20.45
CA ALA A 504 26.74 -0.96 -20.41
C ALA A 504 27.27 -1.33 -19.02
N LEU A 505 28.09 -2.39 -18.97
CA LEU A 505 28.71 -2.88 -17.74
C LEU A 505 30.24 -2.74 -17.80
N GLN A 506 30.85 -2.34 -16.70
CA GLN A 506 32.31 -2.34 -16.51
C GLN A 506 32.65 -3.15 -15.26
N MET A 507 33.36 -4.28 -15.44
CA MET A 507 33.71 -5.19 -14.33
C MET A 507 32.50 -5.67 -13.49
N GLY A 508 31.31 -5.76 -14.09
CA GLY A 508 30.07 -6.15 -13.40
C GLY A 508 29.31 -5.00 -12.74
N GLU A 509 29.86 -3.78 -12.81
CA GLU A 509 29.23 -2.54 -12.35
C GLU A 509 28.46 -1.88 -13.49
N LEU A 510 27.27 -1.36 -13.20
CA LEU A 510 26.43 -0.62 -14.15
C LEU A 510 27.03 0.75 -14.43
N VAL A 511 27.35 1.01 -15.69
CA VAL A 511 27.87 2.31 -16.14
C VAL A 511 26.76 3.18 -16.69
N ASN A 512 25.89 2.61 -17.54
CA ASN A 512 24.74 3.30 -18.13
C ASN A 512 23.73 2.30 -18.72
N VAL A 513 22.53 2.80 -19.03
CA VAL A 513 21.53 2.15 -19.89
C VAL A 513 21.15 3.13 -20.99
N SER A 514 21.12 2.69 -22.24
CA SER A 514 20.73 3.54 -23.38
C SER A 514 19.70 2.88 -24.30
N VAL A 515 19.01 3.71 -25.06
CA VAL A 515 18.14 3.31 -26.18
C VAL A 515 18.66 4.00 -27.43
N GLY A 516 19.32 3.25 -28.30
CA GLY A 516 20.06 3.83 -29.43
C GLY A 516 21.18 4.75 -28.92
N GLU A 517 21.12 6.03 -29.29
CA GLU A 517 22.12 7.03 -28.88
C GLU A 517 21.74 7.80 -27.60
N PHE A 518 20.56 7.51 -27.01
CA PHE A 518 20.03 8.25 -25.86
C PHE A 518 20.31 7.51 -24.56
N PHE A 519 21.04 8.16 -23.65
CA PHE A 519 21.27 7.63 -22.30
C PHE A 519 20.05 7.85 -21.42
N LEU A 520 19.72 6.83 -20.62
CA LEU A 520 18.63 6.85 -19.64
C LEU A 520 19.15 7.12 -18.23
N LEU A 521 20.46 6.96 -18.00
CA LEU A 521 21.11 7.21 -16.72
C LEU A 521 22.21 8.28 -16.83
N GLU A 522 22.42 9.02 -15.76
CA GLU A 522 23.52 9.97 -15.57
C GLU A 522 24.27 9.70 -14.26
N GLN A 523 25.56 10.04 -14.28
CA GLN A 523 26.41 10.06 -13.10
C GLN A 523 26.08 11.30 -12.25
N ASP A 524 26.27 11.19 -10.94
CA ASP A 524 26.02 12.26 -9.97
C ASP A 524 24.56 12.77 -9.96
N ALA A 525 23.60 11.85 -10.20
CA ALA A 525 22.19 12.17 -10.11
C ALA A 525 21.82 12.57 -8.66
N PRO A 526 20.96 13.60 -8.46
CA PRO A 526 20.50 13.98 -7.14
C PRO A 526 19.73 12.82 -6.49
N PRO A 527 19.68 12.72 -5.14
CA PRO A 527 19.02 11.59 -4.45
C PRO A 527 17.58 11.29 -4.90
N ALA A 528 16.82 12.31 -5.29
CA ALA A 528 15.46 12.13 -5.81
C ALA A 528 15.38 11.33 -7.12
N ARG A 529 16.45 11.35 -7.93
CA ARG A 529 16.59 10.64 -9.22
C ARG A 529 17.60 9.49 -9.17
N ALA A 530 18.26 9.27 -8.04
CA ALA A 530 19.18 8.15 -7.88
C ALA A 530 18.46 6.82 -8.13
N LEU A 531 19.14 5.90 -8.83
CA LEU A 531 18.62 4.58 -9.13
C LEU A 531 18.48 3.74 -7.85
N GLN A 532 19.32 4.05 -6.86
CA GLN A 532 19.26 3.54 -5.49
C GLN A 532 18.91 4.64 -4.51
N ARG A 533 18.06 4.33 -3.53
CA ARG A 533 17.69 5.26 -2.44
C ARG A 533 18.19 4.85 -1.06
N SER A 534 19.01 3.79 -0.97
CA SER A 534 19.49 3.20 0.29
C SER A 534 20.90 3.64 0.74
N GLY A 535 21.52 4.60 0.03
CA GLY A 535 22.80 5.21 0.44
C GLY A 535 24.01 4.27 0.45
N ASN A 536 23.95 3.11 -0.21
CA ASN A 536 25.06 2.15 -0.30
C ASN A 536 24.99 1.41 -1.64
N ASP A 537 26.14 0.99 -2.18
CA ASP A 537 26.20 0.15 -3.38
C ASP A 537 25.39 -1.14 -3.17
N VAL A 538 24.36 -1.30 -3.99
CA VAL A 538 23.49 -2.48 -3.99
C VAL A 538 23.73 -3.33 -5.23
N THR A 539 23.72 -4.65 -5.04
CA THR A 539 23.57 -5.60 -6.14
C THR A 539 22.09 -5.71 -6.53
N MET A 540 21.75 -5.48 -7.79
CA MET A 540 20.41 -5.71 -8.32
C MET A 540 20.45 -6.66 -9.52
N SER A 541 19.32 -7.31 -9.81
CA SER A 541 19.14 -8.11 -11.00
C SER A 541 18.78 -7.25 -12.22
N ILE A 542 19.03 -7.75 -13.42
CA ILE A 542 18.57 -7.09 -14.67
C ILE A 542 17.04 -6.95 -14.69
N ALA A 543 16.30 -7.92 -14.15
CA ALA A 543 14.85 -7.81 -14.01
C ALA A 543 14.45 -6.59 -13.16
N GLU A 544 15.08 -6.41 -11.99
CA GLU A 544 14.83 -5.25 -11.12
C GLU A 544 15.20 -3.93 -11.81
N LEU A 545 16.30 -3.89 -12.57
CA LEU A 545 16.68 -2.71 -13.35
C LEU A 545 15.63 -2.37 -14.42
N VAL A 546 15.16 -3.38 -15.16
CA VAL A 546 14.10 -3.22 -16.18
C VAL A 546 12.81 -2.73 -15.54
N ASP A 547 12.44 -3.27 -14.39
CA ASP A 547 11.27 -2.81 -13.63
C ASP A 547 11.38 -1.34 -13.21
N LEU A 548 12.55 -0.92 -12.73
CA LEU A 548 12.81 0.49 -12.35
C LEU A 548 12.76 1.42 -13.56
N LEU A 549 13.28 1.02 -14.72
CA LEU A 549 13.19 1.78 -15.96
C LEU A 549 11.73 1.86 -16.46
N ALA A 550 11.01 0.74 -16.40
CA ALA A 550 9.60 0.67 -16.80
C ALA A 550 8.73 1.62 -15.97
N GLU A 551 8.93 1.63 -14.66
CA GLU A 551 8.25 2.53 -13.73
C GLU A 551 8.65 3.99 -13.95
N GLU A 552 9.94 4.28 -14.07
CA GLU A 552 10.43 5.64 -14.30
C GLU A 552 9.83 6.24 -15.58
N PHE A 553 9.90 5.53 -16.70
CA PHE A 553 9.50 6.02 -18.02
C PHE A 553 8.03 5.74 -18.37
N VAL A 554 7.27 5.14 -17.45
CA VAL A 554 5.84 4.79 -17.63
C VAL A 554 5.60 3.97 -18.90
N VAL A 555 6.32 2.85 -18.99
CA VAL A 555 6.19 1.87 -20.08
C VAL A 555 6.01 0.46 -19.48
N PRO A 556 5.38 -0.49 -20.20
CA PRO A 556 5.32 -1.87 -19.73
C PRO A 556 6.73 -2.47 -19.68
N ALA A 557 7.06 -3.19 -18.60
CA ALA A 557 8.34 -3.90 -18.51
C ALA A 557 8.52 -4.90 -19.66
N SER A 558 7.43 -5.48 -20.17
CA SER A 558 7.43 -6.36 -21.35
C SER A 558 7.82 -5.67 -22.66
N ALA A 559 7.74 -4.35 -22.74
CA ALA A 559 8.19 -3.59 -23.90
C ALA A 559 9.71 -3.35 -23.88
N LEU A 560 10.37 -3.47 -22.72
CA LEU A 560 11.80 -3.27 -22.56
C LEU A 560 12.56 -4.59 -22.79
N VAL A 561 13.36 -4.65 -23.85
CA VAL A 561 14.08 -5.87 -24.25
C VAL A 561 15.58 -5.66 -24.09
N THR A 562 16.26 -6.63 -23.51
CA THR A 562 17.73 -6.64 -23.36
C THR A 562 18.30 -8.02 -23.66
N ASP A 563 19.55 -8.06 -24.14
CA ASP A 563 20.27 -9.31 -24.42
C ASP A 563 20.80 -9.99 -23.15
N LEU A 564 20.77 -9.30 -22.00
CA LEU A 564 21.21 -9.85 -20.71
C LEU A 564 20.12 -10.72 -20.08
N SER A 565 20.54 -11.77 -19.37
CA SER A 565 19.60 -12.62 -18.63
C SER A 565 18.98 -11.85 -17.46
N ALA A 566 17.66 -11.98 -17.28
CA ALA A 566 16.89 -11.35 -16.20
C ALA A 566 17.47 -11.62 -14.79
N THR A 567 18.11 -12.77 -14.57
CA THR A 567 18.70 -13.15 -13.28
C THR A 567 20.15 -12.71 -13.10
N THR A 568 20.76 -12.07 -14.10
CA THR A 568 22.12 -11.54 -14.01
C THR A 568 22.15 -10.46 -12.92
N SER A 569 23.06 -10.61 -11.96
CA SER A 569 23.26 -9.62 -10.90
C SER A 569 24.36 -8.63 -11.30
N ILE A 570 24.10 -7.35 -11.07
CA ILE A 570 24.98 -6.21 -11.37
C ILE A 570 25.15 -5.37 -10.10
N SER A 571 26.33 -4.78 -9.94
CA SER A 571 26.54 -3.73 -8.94
C SER A 571 26.09 -2.40 -9.51
N VAL A 572 25.36 -1.60 -8.73
CA VAL A 572 24.91 -0.28 -9.15
C VAL A 572 25.55 0.77 -8.24
N PRO A 573 26.26 1.78 -8.79
CA PRO A 573 26.89 2.83 -8.00
C PRO A 573 25.86 3.73 -7.29
N GLU A 574 26.20 4.20 -6.09
CA GLU A 574 25.36 5.10 -5.29
C GLU A 574 24.90 6.36 -6.04
N HIS A 575 25.77 6.96 -6.85
CA HIS A 575 25.52 8.23 -7.54
C HIS A 575 24.93 8.08 -8.94
N LEU A 576 24.70 6.85 -9.40
CA LEU A 576 24.06 6.60 -10.70
C LEU A 576 22.54 6.78 -10.56
N GLY A 577 21.95 7.58 -11.43
CA GLY A 577 20.50 7.77 -11.43
C GLY A 577 19.92 8.08 -12.79
N PHE A 578 18.61 8.25 -12.84
CA PHE A 578 17.91 8.58 -14.08
C PHE A 578 18.28 9.98 -14.54
N VAL A 579 18.42 10.16 -15.85
CA VAL A 579 18.61 11.47 -16.46
C VAL A 579 17.47 12.44 -16.10
N ALA A 580 17.74 13.74 -16.11
CA ALA A 580 16.67 14.73 -15.98
C ALA A 580 15.88 14.80 -17.30
N TRP A 581 14.69 14.21 -17.34
CA TRP A 581 13.88 14.10 -18.56
C TRP A 581 12.42 14.58 -18.38
N GLY A 582 11.76 14.74 -19.52
CA GLY A 582 10.34 15.11 -19.64
C GLY A 582 10.15 16.38 -20.49
N PRO A 583 8.88 16.74 -20.78
CA PRO A 583 8.45 17.82 -21.69
C PRO A 583 9.12 19.19 -21.54
N GLN A 584 9.66 19.47 -20.35
CA GLN A 584 10.20 20.77 -19.97
C GLN A 584 11.74 20.77 -19.91
N THR A 585 12.36 19.60 -20.10
CA THR A 585 13.82 19.44 -19.98
C THR A 585 14.54 19.63 -21.31
N GLY A 586 13.83 19.45 -22.44
CA GLY A 586 14.43 19.42 -23.77
C GLY A 586 15.25 18.15 -24.05
N MET A 587 15.17 17.14 -23.18
CA MET A 587 15.84 15.87 -23.35
C MET A 587 15.04 14.93 -24.24
N TYR A 588 15.70 14.37 -25.26
CA TYR A 588 15.13 13.31 -26.09
C TYR A 588 15.52 11.93 -25.55
N LEU A 589 14.56 11.01 -25.60
CA LEU A 589 14.70 9.61 -25.18
C LEU A 589 14.65 8.63 -26.36
N ARG A 590 14.32 9.12 -27.57
CA ARG A 590 14.27 8.33 -28.81
C ARG A 590 14.27 9.17 -30.09
#